data_AF-A0A7L7W049-F1
#
_entry.id   AF-A0A7L7W049-F1
#
_cell.length_a   1.000
_cell.length_b   1.000
_cell.length_c   1.000
_cell.angle_alpha   90.00
_cell.angle_beta   90.00
_cell.angle_gamma   90.00
#
_symmetry.space_group_name_H-M   'P 1'
#
loop_
_entity.id
_entity.type
_entity.pdbx_description
1 polymer ?
#
loop_
_entity_poly.entity_id
_entity_poly.type
_entity_poly.pdbx_seq_one_letter_code
_entity_poly.pdbx_strand_id
1 'polypeptide(L)'
;MIAEKPKHPALPKYLYATGAWSKEVHAYTQEEWGLGGSLPSGGNYQARTFTGLAIVAIIATIPAILAPLGFLFGILALVMSFFGSASIGMALILIVGGAVATVLFTGGWLLSIHALRGELKARKLRKTKGLPKPTYGVTDDQARRWFEEHPGTLEITRENFPHSTRPFPSEPDYLPSQEKRA
;
A
#
# COMPACT_ATOMS: atom_id res chain seq x y z
N MET A 1 -28.55 -23.57 12.98
CA MET A 1 -27.82 -22.31 13.19
C MET A 1 -27.03 -22.03 11.93
N ILE A 2 -27.45 -21.05 11.12
CA ILE A 2 -26.77 -20.69 9.89
C ILE A 2 -25.59 -19.82 10.31
N ALA A 3 -24.37 -20.35 10.22
CA ALA A 3 -23.16 -19.60 10.51
C ALA A 3 -23.10 -18.42 9.53
N GLU A 4 -23.24 -17.21 10.05
CA GLU A 4 -23.14 -15.97 9.29
C GLU A 4 -21.72 -15.89 8.73
N LYS A 5 -21.57 -16.11 7.42
CA LYS A 5 -20.28 -15.97 6.73
C LYS A 5 -19.79 -14.54 6.94
N PRO A 6 -18.59 -14.30 7.50
CA PRO A 6 -18.13 -12.93 7.72
C PRO A 6 -18.14 -12.17 6.40
N LYS A 7 -18.80 -10.99 6.43
CA LYS A 7 -19.10 -10.13 5.28
C LYS A 7 -17.85 -9.63 4.53
N HIS A 8 -16.68 -9.79 5.14
CA HIS A 8 -15.37 -9.62 4.54
C HIS A 8 -14.48 -10.78 4.98
N PRO A 9 -13.75 -11.45 4.05
CA PRO A 9 -12.73 -12.40 4.47
C PRO A 9 -11.74 -11.66 5.38
N ALA A 10 -11.44 -12.24 6.55
CA ALA A 10 -10.41 -11.71 7.42
C ALA A 10 -9.12 -11.55 6.58
N LEU A 11 -8.48 -10.39 6.68
CA LEU A 11 -7.23 -10.16 5.96
C LEU A 11 -6.24 -11.25 6.35
N PRO A 12 -5.53 -11.84 5.38
CA PRO A 12 -4.58 -12.90 5.67
C PRO A 12 -3.51 -12.37 6.63
N LYS A 13 -3.15 -13.22 7.60
CA LYS A 13 -2.14 -12.92 8.62
C LYS A 13 -0.80 -12.54 8.01
N TYR A 14 -0.45 -13.22 6.91
CA TYR A 14 0.76 -12.98 6.16
C TYR A 14 0.48 -12.75 4.67
N LEU A 15 1.30 -11.91 4.08
CA LEU A 15 1.47 -11.74 2.65
C LEU A 15 2.82 -12.33 2.26
N TYR A 16 2.89 -12.98 1.10
CA TYR A 16 4.09 -13.69 0.68
C TYR A 16 4.72 -13.00 -0.51
N ALA A 17 6.03 -12.78 -0.45
CA ALA A 17 6.77 -12.20 -1.56
C ALA A 17 8.25 -12.61 -1.56
N THR A 18 8.84 -12.54 -2.74
CA THR A 18 10.29 -12.60 -2.91
C THR A 18 10.92 -11.22 -2.79
N GLY A 19 12.21 -11.20 -2.46
CA GLY A 19 13.03 -9.97 -2.48
C GLY A 19 13.58 -9.66 -3.86
N ALA A 20 14.05 -8.43 -4.07
CA ALA A 20 14.57 -7.98 -5.37
C ALA A 20 15.70 -8.85 -5.94
N TRP A 21 16.52 -9.42 -5.06
CA TRP A 21 17.73 -10.18 -5.41
C TRP A 21 17.73 -11.61 -4.86
N SER A 22 16.68 -11.99 -4.14
CA SER A 22 16.56 -13.31 -3.52
C SER A 22 15.36 -14.05 -4.09
N LYS A 23 15.56 -15.32 -4.42
CA LYS A 23 14.46 -16.24 -4.79
C LYS A 23 13.76 -16.80 -3.55
N GLU A 24 14.22 -16.47 -2.37
CA GLU A 24 13.60 -16.89 -1.11
C GLU A 24 12.25 -16.20 -0.94
N VAL A 25 11.26 -16.99 -0.51
CA VAL A 25 9.93 -16.48 -0.20
C VAL A 25 9.93 -16.08 1.28
N HIS A 26 9.53 -14.84 1.54
CA HIS A 26 9.38 -14.34 2.90
C HIS A 26 7.90 -14.07 3.20
N ALA A 27 7.55 -14.26 4.47
CA ALA A 27 6.24 -13.92 5.01
C ALA A 27 6.31 -12.51 5.63
N TYR A 28 5.38 -11.64 5.24
CA TYR A 28 5.28 -10.27 5.70
C TYR A 28 3.92 -10.07 6.36
N THR A 29 3.90 -9.40 7.50
CA THR A 29 2.64 -8.85 8.02
C THR A 29 2.17 -7.67 7.15
N GLN A 30 0.91 -7.28 7.29
CA GLN A 30 0.34 -6.11 6.60
C GLN A 30 1.16 -4.83 6.86
N GLU A 31 1.69 -4.66 8.08
CA GLU A 31 2.50 -3.49 8.44
C GLU A 31 3.91 -3.50 7.82
N GLU A 32 4.45 -4.68 7.53
CA GLU A 32 5.80 -4.84 6.96
C GLU A 32 5.79 -4.72 5.44
N TRP A 33 4.63 -4.97 4.81
CA TRP A 33 4.45 -4.90 3.37
C TRP A 33 4.76 -3.49 2.83
N GLY A 34 4.22 -2.45 3.47
CA GLY A 34 4.42 -1.06 3.08
C GLY A 34 3.96 -0.80 1.63
N LEU A 35 4.77 -0.04 0.87
CA LEU A 35 4.58 0.17 -0.58
C LEU A 35 5.10 -1.05 -1.40
N GLY A 36 4.80 -2.26 -0.92
CA GLY A 36 5.36 -3.51 -1.39
C GLY A 36 4.95 -3.94 -2.79
N GLY A 37 5.50 -5.08 -3.20
CA GLY A 37 5.37 -5.66 -4.55
C GLY A 37 3.93 -5.95 -5.01
N SER A 38 3.79 -6.28 -6.29
CA SER A 38 2.50 -6.63 -6.89
C SER A 38 1.86 -7.82 -6.16
N LEU A 39 0.64 -7.66 -5.65
CA LEU A 39 -0.11 -8.79 -5.12
C LEU A 39 -0.59 -9.68 -6.30
N PRO A 40 -0.46 -11.01 -6.21
CA PRO A 40 -0.94 -11.91 -7.23
C PRO A 40 -2.48 -11.98 -7.30
N SER A 41 -3.19 -11.56 -6.25
CA SER A 41 -4.66 -11.51 -6.20
C SER A 41 -5.29 -10.29 -6.88
N GLY A 42 -4.58 -9.61 -7.78
CA GLY A 42 -5.16 -8.59 -8.66
C GLY A 42 -5.55 -7.28 -7.97
N GLY A 43 -5.01 -7.00 -6.78
CA GLY A 43 -5.28 -5.79 -6.03
C GLY A 43 -3.98 -5.10 -5.60
N ASN A 44 -3.74 -3.92 -6.17
CA ASN A 44 -2.65 -2.99 -5.85
C ASN A 44 -1.33 -3.20 -6.62
N TYR A 45 -1.31 -2.69 -7.86
CA TYR A 45 -0.11 -2.40 -8.65
C TYR A 45 0.67 -1.21 -8.08
N GLN A 46 0.99 -1.22 -6.79
CA GLN A 46 1.82 -0.19 -6.16
C GLN A 46 3.27 -0.64 -6.01
N ALA A 47 3.88 -1.05 -7.12
CA ALA A 47 5.33 -0.90 -7.28
C ALA A 47 5.68 0.60 -7.45
N ARG A 48 5.20 1.47 -6.55
CA ARG A 48 5.66 2.85 -6.47
C ARG A 48 6.97 2.81 -5.71
N THR A 49 8.07 2.95 -6.43
CA THR A 49 9.40 3.05 -5.81
C THR A 49 9.38 4.22 -4.83
N PHE A 50 9.93 4.00 -3.62
CA PHE A 50 10.03 5.05 -2.60
C PHE A 50 10.67 6.32 -3.18
N THR A 51 11.71 6.13 -3.99
CA THR A 51 12.41 7.22 -4.69
C THR A 51 11.50 8.00 -5.62
N GLY A 52 10.71 7.33 -6.47
CA GLY A 52 9.79 8.00 -7.38
C GLY A 52 8.75 8.83 -6.61
N LEU A 53 8.20 8.26 -5.54
CA LEU A 53 7.22 8.95 -4.71
C LEU A 53 7.82 10.12 -3.90
N ALA A 54 9.08 10.00 -3.47
CA ALA A 54 9.83 11.08 -2.83
C ALA A 54 10.09 12.24 -3.79
N ILE A 55 10.51 11.96 -5.03
CA ILE A 55 10.71 12.98 -6.07
C ILE A 55 9.40 13.71 -6.36
N VAL A 56 8.31 12.97 -6.56
CA VAL A 56 6.98 13.56 -6.79
C VAL A 56 6.58 14.44 -5.61
N ALA A 57 6.78 14.00 -4.37
CA ALA A 57 6.47 14.79 -3.19
C ALA A 57 7.30 16.10 -3.13
N ILE A 58 8.60 16.04 -3.44
CA ILE A 58 9.47 17.23 -3.48
C ILE A 58 8.99 18.22 -4.54
N ILE A 59 8.78 17.76 -5.77
CA ILE A 59 8.30 18.62 -6.88
C ILE A 59 6.94 19.23 -6.54
N ALA A 60 6.03 18.43 -5.95
CA ALA A 60 4.69 18.89 -5.58
C ALA A 60 4.67 19.86 -4.39
N THR A 61 5.78 20.02 -3.66
CA THR A 61 5.83 20.87 -2.46
C THR A 61 5.55 22.34 -2.78
N ILE A 62 6.18 22.88 -3.83
CA ILE A 62 6.00 24.28 -4.24
C ILE A 62 4.54 24.56 -4.63
N PRO A 63 3.92 23.82 -5.58
CA PRO A 63 2.51 24.07 -5.93
C PRO A 63 1.55 23.77 -4.77
N ALA A 64 1.85 22.82 -3.88
CA ALA A 64 1.04 22.56 -2.69
C ALA A 64 1.05 23.74 -1.69
N ILE A 65 2.18 24.46 -1.55
CA ILE A 65 2.26 25.65 -0.70
C ILE A 65 1.60 26.86 -1.36
N LEU A 66 1.73 27.00 -2.69
CA LEU A 66 1.20 28.15 -3.41
C LEU A 66 -0.30 28.05 -3.69
N ALA A 67 -0.85 26.85 -3.88
CA ALA A 67 -2.26 26.68 -4.23
C ALA A 67 -3.25 27.28 -3.19
N PRO A 68 -3.04 27.13 -1.86
CA PRO A 68 -3.85 27.80 -0.85
C PRO A 68 -3.84 29.33 -0.94
N LEU A 69 -2.76 29.93 -1.45
CA LEU A 69 -2.67 31.39 -1.60
C LEU A 69 -3.68 31.90 -2.62
N GLY A 70 -3.98 31.14 -3.68
CA GLY A 70 -5.00 31.51 -4.67
C GLY A 70 -6.38 31.71 -4.04
N PHE A 71 -6.73 30.86 -3.08
CA PHE A 71 -7.97 30.99 -2.30
C PHE A 71 -7.96 32.26 -1.42
N LEU A 72 -6.83 32.53 -0.73
CA LEU A 72 -6.67 33.75 0.08
C LEU A 72 -6.74 35.02 -0.77
N PHE A 73 -6.08 35.05 -1.92
CA PHE A 73 -6.16 36.15 -2.86
C PHE A 73 -7.57 36.33 -3.42
N GLY A 74 -8.30 35.22 -3.65
CA GLY A 74 -9.70 35.26 -4.04
C GLY A 74 -10.60 35.90 -2.98
N ILE A 75 -10.42 35.55 -1.70
CA ILE A 75 -11.14 36.18 -0.59
C ILE A 75 -10.82 37.68 -0.52
N LEU A 76 -9.53 38.04 -0.61
CA LEU A 76 -9.11 39.44 -0.58
C LEU A 76 -9.72 40.23 -1.74
N ALA A 77 -9.68 39.68 -2.95
CA ALA A 77 -10.29 40.27 -4.13
C ALA A 77 -11.81 40.46 -3.96
N LEU A 78 -12.50 39.48 -3.36
CA LEU A 78 -13.93 39.58 -3.07
C LEU A 78 -14.24 40.71 -2.09
N VAL A 79 -13.43 40.85 -1.03
CA VAL A 79 -13.56 41.96 -0.06
C VAL A 79 -13.33 43.31 -0.75
N MET A 80 -12.27 43.42 -1.55
CA MET A 80 -11.94 44.63 -2.30
C MET A 80 -12.98 45.00 -3.37
N SER A 81 -13.72 44.02 -3.89
CA SER A 81 -14.85 44.27 -4.80
C SER A 81 -15.98 45.06 -4.15
N PHE A 82 -16.23 44.88 -2.84
CA PHE A 82 -17.24 45.67 -2.12
C PHE A 82 -16.84 47.14 -1.97
N PHE A 83 -15.54 47.45 -2.06
CA PHE A 83 -15.01 48.82 -2.06
C PHE A 83 -14.81 49.37 -3.48
N GLY A 84 -15.29 48.69 -4.52
CA GLY A 84 -15.24 49.14 -5.92
C GLY A 84 -13.87 49.01 -6.60
N SER A 85 -12.91 48.33 -5.97
CA SER A 85 -11.51 48.25 -6.42
C SER A 85 -11.14 46.96 -7.17
N ALA A 86 -12.05 45.98 -7.21
CA ALA A 86 -11.82 44.69 -7.88
C ALA A 86 -13.12 44.11 -8.49
N SER A 87 -12.98 43.24 -9.49
CA SER A 87 -14.12 42.53 -10.10
C SER A 87 -14.54 41.29 -9.31
N ILE A 88 -15.84 41.21 -8.99
CA ILE A 88 -16.45 40.04 -8.31
C ILE A 88 -16.23 38.76 -9.11
N GLY A 89 -16.33 38.82 -10.45
CA GLY A 89 -16.13 37.66 -11.32
C GLY A 89 -14.72 37.07 -11.19
N MET A 90 -13.70 37.93 -11.15
CA MET A 90 -12.31 37.50 -10.95
C MET A 90 -12.09 36.92 -9.55
N ALA A 91 -12.71 37.51 -8.53
CA ALA A 91 -12.64 36.98 -7.16
C ALA A 91 -13.21 35.57 -7.06
N LEU A 92 -14.37 35.32 -7.67
CA LEU A 92 -14.99 33.99 -7.69
C LEU A 92 -14.14 32.95 -8.45
N ILE A 93 -13.54 33.33 -9.58
CA ILE A 93 -12.61 32.46 -10.32
C ILE A 93 -11.41 32.08 -9.44
N LEU A 94 -10.82 33.04 -8.73
CA LEU A 94 -9.68 32.79 -7.84
C LEU A 94 -10.07 31.91 -6.65
N ILE A 95 -11.25 32.11 -6.05
CA ILE A 95 -11.74 31.29 -4.94
C ILE A 95 -11.95 29.84 -5.41
N VAL A 96 -12.74 29.64 -6.47
CA VAL A 96 -13.08 28.30 -6.95
C VAL A 96 -11.85 27.59 -7.53
N GLY A 97 -11.11 28.28 -8.40
CA GLY A 97 -9.87 27.75 -8.98
C GLY A 97 -8.81 27.47 -7.92
N GLY A 98 -8.64 28.36 -6.94
CA GLY A 98 -7.74 28.19 -5.81
C GLY A 98 -8.14 27.02 -4.91
N ALA A 99 -9.44 26.83 -4.65
CA ALA A 99 -9.94 25.69 -3.88
C ALA A 99 -9.66 24.36 -4.60
N VAL A 100 -9.98 24.27 -5.90
CA VAL A 100 -9.72 23.08 -6.72
C VAL A 100 -8.22 22.78 -6.78
N ALA A 101 -7.39 23.79 -7.06
CA ALA A 101 -5.95 23.65 -7.07
C ALA A 101 -5.42 23.18 -5.70
N THR A 102 -5.94 23.74 -4.61
CA THR A 102 -5.54 23.36 -3.25
C THR A 102 -5.81 21.90 -2.99
N VAL A 103 -7.01 21.41 -3.33
CA VAL A 103 -7.38 19.99 -3.16
C VAL A 103 -6.47 19.08 -3.98
N LEU A 104 -6.22 19.42 -5.25
CA LEU A 104 -5.39 18.61 -6.14
C LEU A 104 -3.92 18.57 -5.70
N PHE A 105 -3.30 19.73 -5.50
CA PHE A 105 -1.88 19.83 -5.21
C PHE A 105 -1.57 19.50 -3.74
N THR A 106 -2.28 20.11 -2.79
CA THR A 106 -2.05 19.87 -1.36
C THR A 106 -2.53 18.48 -0.95
N GLY A 107 -3.70 18.06 -1.44
CA GLY A 107 -4.21 16.71 -1.18
C GLY A 107 -3.29 15.63 -1.75
N GLY A 108 -2.86 15.76 -3.01
CA GLY A 108 -1.91 14.84 -3.63
C GLY A 108 -0.55 14.80 -2.93
N TRP A 109 -0.06 15.95 -2.46
CA TRP A 109 1.17 16.05 -1.69
C TRP A 109 1.07 15.37 -0.31
N LEU A 110 -0.03 15.59 0.42
CA LEU A 110 -0.28 14.95 1.71
C LEU A 110 -0.40 13.43 1.60
N LEU A 111 -1.10 12.93 0.58
CA LEU A 111 -1.18 11.49 0.31
C LEU A 111 0.21 10.89 0.01
N SER A 112 1.03 11.62 -0.73
CA SER A 112 2.41 11.21 -1.02
C SER A 112 3.25 11.16 0.27
N ILE A 113 3.19 12.17 1.14
CA ILE A 113 3.87 12.15 2.44
C ILE A 113 3.38 11.00 3.31
N HIS A 114 2.07 10.76 3.36
CA HIS A 114 1.49 9.67 4.13
C HIS A 114 2.04 8.31 3.66
N ALA A 115 2.06 8.08 2.34
CA ALA A 115 2.64 6.88 1.74
C ALA A 115 4.16 6.73 2.06
N LEU A 116 4.94 7.81 2.01
CA LEU A 116 6.36 7.77 2.40
C LEU A 116 6.54 7.39 3.86
N ARG A 117 5.75 7.97 4.77
CA ARG A 117 5.79 7.65 6.20
C ARG A 117 5.43 6.19 6.45
N GLY A 118 4.41 5.68 5.76
CA GLY A 118 4.03 4.27 5.78
C GLY A 118 5.19 3.36 5.37
N GLU A 119 5.84 3.65 4.24
CA GLU A 119 7.00 2.87 3.76
C GLU A 119 8.20 2.97 4.70
N LEU A 120 8.44 4.13 5.34
CA LEU A 120 9.51 4.28 6.33
C LEU A 120 9.24 3.42 7.58
N LYS A 121 7.99 3.39 8.07
CA LYS A 121 7.59 2.52 9.18
C LYS A 121 7.78 1.05 8.80
N ALA A 122 7.27 0.64 7.64
CA ALA A 122 7.42 -0.72 7.12
C ALA A 122 8.90 -1.11 6.95
N ARG A 123 9.73 -0.21 6.42
CA ARG A 123 11.18 -0.42 6.28
C ARG A 123 11.87 -0.62 7.63
N LYS A 124 11.47 0.13 8.66
CA LYS A 124 12.01 -0.04 10.02
C LYS A 124 11.69 -1.43 10.57
N LEU A 125 10.43 -1.86 10.44
CA LEU A 125 9.98 -3.20 10.87
C LEU A 125 10.70 -4.32 10.12
N ARG A 126 10.86 -4.18 8.79
CA ARG A 126 11.60 -5.14 7.96
C ARG A 126 13.06 -5.25 8.39
N LYS A 127 13.75 -4.12 8.59
CA LYS A 127 15.15 -4.11 9.05
C LYS A 127 15.34 -4.81 10.39
N THR A 128 14.42 -4.63 11.34
CA THR A 128 14.51 -5.29 12.65
C THR A 128 14.37 -6.80 12.57
N LYS A 129 13.67 -7.33 11.55
CA LYS A 129 13.50 -8.76 11.31
C LYS A 129 14.43 -9.33 10.23
N GLY A 130 15.33 -8.52 9.68
CA GLY A 130 16.20 -8.93 8.57
C GLY A 130 15.46 -9.21 7.25
N LEU A 131 14.21 -8.73 7.10
CA LEU A 131 13.39 -9.00 5.92
C LEU A 131 13.78 -8.07 4.75
N PRO A 132 13.90 -8.60 3.51
CA PRO A 132 14.15 -7.78 2.33
C PRO A 132 12.91 -6.95 1.95
N LYS A 133 13.04 -6.10 0.92
CA LYS A 133 11.88 -5.40 0.36
C LYS A 133 11.05 -6.36 -0.50
N PRO A 134 9.74 -6.51 -0.26
CA PRO A 134 8.88 -7.34 -1.11
C PRO A 134 8.81 -6.73 -2.51
N THR A 135 9.17 -7.51 -3.54
CA THR A 135 9.13 -7.07 -4.94
C THR A 135 8.09 -7.81 -5.76
N TYR A 136 7.99 -9.13 -5.61
CA TYR A 136 7.03 -9.95 -6.33
C TYR A 136 6.22 -10.74 -5.34
N GLY A 137 4.92 -10.44 -5.24
CA GLY A 137 4.01 -11.23 -4.44
C GLY A 137 3.80 -12.61 -5.05
N VAL A 138 3.71 -13.62 -4.20
CA VAL A 138 3.46 -15.02 -4.58
C VAL A 138 2.17 -15.52 -3.94
N THR A 139 1.53 -16.50 -4.57
CA THR A 139 0.26 -17.05 -4.04
C THR A 139 0.52 -17.94 -2.83
N ASP A 140 -0.51 -18.18 -2.02
CA ASP A 140 -0.42 -19.08 -0.87
C ASP A 140 0.08 -20.47 -1.25
N ASP A 141 -0.31 -21.01 -2.42
CA ASP A 141 0.16 -22.31 -2.90
C ASP A 141 1.66 -22.31 -3.26
N GLN A 142 2.14 -21.23 -3.87
CA GLN A 142 3.56 -21.08 -4.20
C GLN A 142 4.40 -20.89 -2.93
N ALA A 143 3.91 -20.04 -2.01
CA ALA A 143 4.56 -19.80 -0.73
C ALA A 143 4.61 -21.08 0.11
N ARG A 144 3.47 -21.77 0.24
CA ARG A 144 3.38 -23.02 0.98
C ARG A 144 4.37 -24.04 0.46
N ARG A 145 4.43 -24.26 -0.86
CA ARG A 145 5.40 -25.19 -1.46
C ARG A 145 6.83 -24.84 -1.08
N TRP A 146 7.18 -23.56 -1.11
CA TRP A 146 8.53 -23.12 -0.73
C TRP A 146 8.84 -23.39 0.74
N PHE A 147 7.89 -23.12 1.65
CA PHE A 147 8.04 -23.38 3.09
C PHE A 147 8.00 -24.87 3.45
N GLU A 148 7.31 -25.70 2.67
CA GLU A 148 7.38 -27.17 2.77
C GLU A 148 8.78 -27.68 2.40
N GLU A 149 9.41 -27.09 1.38
CA GLU A 149 10.78 -27.41 0.94
C GLU A 149 11.86 -26.84 1.90
N HIS A 150 11.56 -25.78 2.66
CA HIS A 150 12.47 -25.09 3.59
C HIS A 150 11.88 -25.04 5.02
N PRO A 151 11.94 -26.15 5.77
CA PRO A 151 11.33 -26.22 7.10
C PRO A 151 12.04 -25.30 8.11
N GLY A 152 11.27 -24.64 8.97
CA GLY A 152 11.77 -23.85 10.10
C GLY A 152 11.45 -22.35 10.06
N THR A 153 10.99 -21.82 8.92
CA THR A 153 10.65 -20.38 8.80
C THR A 153 9.19 -20.04 9.10
N LEU A 154 8.24 -20.93 8.84
CA LEU A 154 6.82 -20.72 9.09
C LEU A 154 6.09 -22.06 9.21
N GLU A 155 5.13 -22.17 10.13
CA GLU A 155 4.30 -23.37 10.25
C GLU A 155 3.30 -23.50 9.10
N ILE A 156 3.17 -24.71 8.53
CA ILE A 156 2.25 -25.01 7.43
C ILE A 156 0.84 -25.26 7.98
N THR A 157 0.09 -24.19 8.24
CA THR A 157 -1.27 -24.24 8.76
C THR A 157 -2.26 -23.50 7.87
N ARG A 158 -3.54 -23.89 7.93
CA ARG A 158 -4.64 -23.22 7.20
C ARG A 158 -4.77 -21.75 7.60
N GLU A 159 -4.37 -21.39 8.82
CA GLU A 159 -4.37 -19.99 9.28
C GLU A 159 -3.29 -19.13 8.60
N ASN A 160 -2.11 -19.70 8.35
CA ASN A 160 -1.02 -18.98 7.70
C ASN A 160 -1.24 -18.93 6.18
N PHE A 161 -1.85 -19.96 5.59
CA PHE A 161 -2.10 -20.08 4.15
C PHE A 161 -3.60 -20.26 3.84
N PRO A 162 -4.45 -19.26 4.16
CA PRO A 162 -5.91 -19.38 4.09
C PRO A 162 -6.43 -19.64 2.68
N HIS A 163 -5.70 -19.21 1.65
CA HIS A 163 -6.11 -19.32 0.25
C HIS A 163 -5.41 -20.47 -0.49
N SER A 164 -4.69 -21.34 0.21
CA SER A 164 -4.09 -22.52 -0.42
C SER A 164 -5.16 -23.50 -0.87
N THR A 165 -5.08 -23.94 -2.12
CA THR A 165 -5.99 -24.95 -2.70
C THR A 165 -5.62 -26.38 -2.30
N ARG A 166 -4.44 -26.56 -1.71
CA ARG A 166 -3.93 -27.87 -1.28
C ARG A 166 -4.49 -28.25 0.10
N PRO A 167 -4.79 -29.54 0.35
CA PRO A 167 -5.22 -30.01 1.66
C PRO A 167 -4.07 -29.85 2.67
N PHE A 168 -4.38 -29.49 3.92
CA PHE A 168 -3.40 -29.40 5.01
C PHE A 168 -3.27 -30.72 5.76
N PRO A 169 -2.15 -31.00 6.45
CA PRO A 169 -1.96 -32.25 7.20
C PRO A 169 -3.09 -32.58 8.20
N SER A 170 -3.80 -31.57 8.69
CA SER A 170 -4.95 -31.70 9.60
C SER A 170 -6.28 -31.97 8.91
N GLU A 171 -6.32 -32.07 7.59
CA GLU A 171 -7.55 -32.19 6.79
C GLU A 171 -7.71 -33.60 6.20
N PRO A 172 -8.95 -34.10 6.07
CA PRO A 172 -9.21 -35.49 5.70
C PRO A 172 -8.71 -35.88 4.29
N ASP A 173 -8.62 -34.92 3.37
CA ASP A 173 -8.16 -35.15 1.98
C ASP A 173 -6.64 -35.02 1.83
N TYR A 174 -5.89 -34.91 2.93
CA TYR A 174 -4.44 -34.81 2.88
C TYR A 174 -3.79 -36.13 2.47
N LEU A 175 -3.27 -36.16 1.26
CA LEU A 175 -2.31 -37.17 0.84
C LEU A 175 -0.91 -36.58 1.02
N PRO A 176 -0.04 -37.17 1.86
CA PRO A 176 1.36 -36.75 1.93
C PRO A 176 1.94 -36.89 0.52
N SER A 177 2.34 -35.78 -0.09
CA SER A 177 3.03 -35.79 -1.37
C SER A 177 4.26 -36.68 -1.23
N GLN A 178 4.29 -37.72 -2.06
CA GLN A 178 5.15 -38.89 -1.94
C GLN A 178 6.50 -38.66 -1.28
N GLU A 179 6.75 -39.49 -0.26
CA GLU A 179 7.98 -40.25 -0.08
C GLU A 179 9.13 -39.74 -0.95
N LYS A 180 10.05 -39.04 -0.27
CA LYS A 180 11.36 -38.61 -0.76
C LYS A 180 11.84 -39.57 -1.85
N ARG A 181 12.02 -39.06 -3.07
CA ARG A 181 12.86 -39.73 -4.07
C ARG A 181 14.23 -39.96 -3.43
N ALA A 182 14.44 -41.16 -2.92
CA ALA A 182 15.72 -41.75 -2.57
C ALA A 182 16.07 -42.75 -3.69
#